data_AF-A0A150RDF2-F1
#
_entry.id   AF-A0A150RDF2-F1
#
_cell.length_a   1.000
_cell.length_b   1.000
_cell.length_c   1.000
_cell.angle_alpha   90.00
_cell.angle_beta   90.00
_cell.angle_gamma   90.00
#
_symmetry.space_group_name_H-M   'P 1'
#
loop_
_entity.id
_entity.type
_entity.pdbx_description
1 polymer ?
#
loop_
_entity_poly.entity_id
_entity_poly.type
_entity_poly.pdbx_seq_one_letter_code
_entity_poly.pdbx_strand_id
1 'polypeptide(L)'
;MTSASVTLPVPVAAPRREASGARLIEFLLVGGATLVLFPLAWLLRRAVGLDASELAIGFLTFHAASVINDPHFAVTYLLFYRDARRRAFDGALPPAQRARTVVAGLLVPLALLAWAAFALSTGSARAMGFMIQLMFLLVGWHYVKQGFGVLTVLSARRGFRFSPLERRVILAHCFAAWAYAWASPADPGRELEEKGVVYTSIAHPPALEPIAGAAFALSALALCWALARRWRADRRLPPLSPLAGFLITVWLWTVYSSLDRLMMYVIPALHSVQYLYFVWLLKRNEARDAEGPPLFGRPTSLRLGLLAASAVGLGWVVLRGAPALLDGALVLSASGDETMAGLGPTPYLAAIYVFVNIHHYFMDNVIWRRENPETRYLLRQDGEDG
;
A
#
# COMPACT_ATOMS: atom_id res chain seq x y z
N MET A 1 13.70 -59.47 8.29
CA MET A 1 12.45 -58.89 7.76
C MET A 1 12.29 -57.51 8.37
N THR A 2 12.61 -56.45 7.61
CA THR A 2 12.48 -55.05 8.03
C THR A 2 11.77 -54.32 6.90
N SER A 3 10.52 -53.96 7.15
CA SER A 3 9.63 -53.28 6.21
C SER A 3 10.09 -51.83 6.01
N ALA A 4 10.67 -51.56 4.84
CA ALA A 4 10.85 -50.19 4.36
C ALA A 4 9.48 -49.66 3.93
N SER A 5 8.94 -48.70 4.69
CA SER A 5 7.76 -47.93 4.31
C SER A 5 8.12 -47.06 3.10
N VAL A 6 7.64 -47.46 1.92
CA VAL A 6 7.68 -46.65 0.70
C VAL A 6 6.73 -45.46 0.91
N THR A 7 7.28 -44.28 1.11
CA THR A 7 6.52 -43.02 1.09
C THR A 7 6.08 -42.77 -0.35
N LEU A 8 4.82 -43.07 -0.67
CA LEU A 8 4.25 -42.75 -1.97
C LEU A 8 4.21 -41.21 -2.14
N PRO A 9 4.59 -40.68 -3.32
CA PRO A 9 4.42 -39.26 -3.60
C PRO A 9 2.93 -38.91 -3.53
N VAL A 10 2.59 -37.96 -2.66
CA VAL A 10 1.24 -37.37 -2.60
C VAL A 10 0.92 -36.83 -4.00
N PRO A 11 -0.18 -37.26 -4.63
CA PRO A 11 -0.56 -36.73 -5.92
C PRO A 11 -0.81 -35.24 -5.76
N VAL A 12 -0.10 -34.43 -6.53
CA VAL A 12 -0.39 -32.99 -6.66
C VAL A 12 -1.80 -32.91 -7.20
N ALA A 13 -2.76 -32.57 -6.34
CA ALA A 13 -4.15 -32.40 -6.73
C ALA A 13 -4.20 -31.45 -7.94
N ALA A 14 -4.88 -31.88 -9.00
CA ALA A 14 -5.08 -31.04 -10.17
C ALA A 14 -5.72 -29.70 -9.71
N PRO A 15 -5.24 -28.55 -10.20
CA PRO A 15 -5.76 -27.25 -9.78
C PRO A 15 -7.26 -27.22 -10.06
N ARG A 16 -8.07 -27.26 -8.98
CA ARG A 16 -9.51 -27.11 -9.07
C ARG A 16 -9.79 -25.79 -9.79
N ARG A 17 -10.66 -25.82 -10.80
CA ARG A 17 -11.09 -24.61 -11.50
C ARG A 17 -11.75 -23.68 -10.47
N GLU A 18 -11.00 -22.69 -9.99
CA GLU A 18 -11.60 -21.56 -9.26
C GLU A 18 -12.74 -21.02 -10.12
N ALA A 19 -13.92 -20.87 -9.50
CA ALA A 19 -15.11 -20.33 -10.14
C ALA A 19 -14.76 -19.02 -10.84
N SER A 20 -15.22 -18.83 -12.08
CA SER A 20 -14.92 -17.63 -12.89
C SER A 20 -15.20 -16.32 -12.13
N GLY A 21 -16.24 -16.30 -11.29
CA GLY A 21 -16.58 -15.16 -10.43
C GLY A 21 -15.50 -14.79 -9.42
N ALA A 22 -14.85 -15.76 -8.78
CA ALA A 22 -13.78 -15.49 -7.81
C ALA A 22 -12.57 -14.82 -8.48
N ARG A 23 -12.23 -15.23 -9.72
CA ARG A 23 -11.15 -14.62 -10.49
C ARG A 23 -11.48 -13.20 -10.95
N LEU A 24 -12.73 -12.95 -11.31
CA LEU A 24 -13.20 -11.61 -11.66
C LEU A 24 -13.13 -10.68 -10.44
N ILE A 25 -13.59 -11.14 -9.28
CA ILE A 25 -13.52 -10.37 -8.03
C ILE A 25 -12.06 -10.06 -7.69
N GLU A 26 -11.16 -11.05 -7.72
CA GLU A 26 -9.72 -10.81 -7.51
C GLU A 26 -9.18 -9.79 -8.51
N PHE A 27 -9.48 -9.95 -9.81
CA PHE A 27 -9.05 -9.01 -10.84
C PHE A 27 -9.48 -7.57 -10.53
N LEU A 28 -10.74 -7.36 -10.14
CA LEU A 28 -11.25 -6.04 -9.79
C LEU A 28 -10.54 -5.47 -8.55
N LEU A 29 -10.42 -6.27 -7.48
CA LEU A 29 -9.80 -5.87 -6.21
C LEU A 29 -8.31 -5.55 -6.34
N VAL A 30 -7.59 -6.23 -7.24
CA VAL A 30 -6.15 -6.03 -7.42
C VAL A 30 -5.79 -4.96 -8.44
N GLY A 31 -6.77 -4.23 -8.95
CA GLY A 31 -6.56 -3.04 -9.78
C GLY A 31 -7.38 -3.00 -11.06
N GLY A 32 -7.96 -4.12 -11.50
CA GLY A 32 -8.75 -4.21 -12.73
C GLY A 32 -9.95 -3.28 -12.78
N ALA A 33 -10.51 -2.88 -11.63
CA ALA A 33 -11.57 -1.88 -11.54
C ALA A 33 -11.16 -0.53 -12.20
N THR A 34 -9.87 -0.20 -12.21
CA THR A 34 -9.30 0.98 -12.87
C THR A 34 -9.69 1.06 -14.35
N LEU A 35 -9.72 -0.08 -15.05
CA LEU A 35 -10.04 -0.13 -16.48
C LEU A 35 -11.49 0.24 -16.79
N VAL A 36 -12.38 0.12 -15.80
CA VAL A 36 -13.78 0.57 -15.88
C VAL A 36 -13.91 2.01 -15.41
N LEU A 37 -13.17 2.38 -14.37
CA LEU A 37 -13.25 3.71 -13.75
C LEU A 37 -12.72 4.83 -14.65
N PHE A 38 -11.68 4.60 -15.46
CA PHE A 38 -11.20 5.61 -16.42
C PHE A 38 -12.27 6.01 -17.46
N PRO A 39 -12.91 5.07 -18.18
CA PRO A 39 -14.03 5.39 -19.07
C PRO A 39 -15.19 6.09 -18.35
N LEU A 40 -15.53 5.67 -17.13
CA LEU A 40 -16.59 6.31 -16.34
C LEU A 40 -16.23 7.74 -15.94
N ALA A 41 -14.98 7.99 -15.52
CA ALA A 41 -14.47 9.33 -15.22
C ALA A 41 -14.54 10.22 -16.46
N TRP A 42 -14.15 9.70 -17.63
CA TRP A 42 -14.26 10.42 -18.90
C TRP A 42 -15.72 10.74 -19.26
N LEU A 43 -16.63 9.78 -19.13
CA LEU A 43 -18.06 9.98 -19.38
C LEU A 43 -18.67 11.01 -18.43
N LEU A 44 -18.33 10.96 -17.15
CA LEU A 44 -18.80 11.92 -16.15
C LEU A 44 -18.36 13.35 -16.50
N ARG A 45 -17.06 13.54 -16.82
CA ARG A 45 -16.54 14.84 -17.26
C ARG A 45 -17.25 15.35 -18.52
N ARG A 46 -17.56 14.46 -19.46
CA ARG A 46 -18.30 14.81 -20.69
C ARG A 46 -19.75 15.20 -20.41
N ALA A 47 -20.38 14.57 -19.42
CA ALA A 47 -21.80 14.78 -19.11
C ALA A 47 -22.05 16.05 -18.29
N VAL A 48 -21.22 16.32 -17.26
CA VAL A 48 -21.48 17.40 -16.28
C VAL A 48 -20.35 18.43 -16.17
N GLY A 49 -19.26 18.28 -16.93
CA GLY A 49 -18.10 19.17 -16.86
C GLY A 49 -17.07 18.76 -15.79
N LEU A 50 -15.85 19.27 -15.92
CA LEU A 50 -14.73 18.89 -15.05
C LEU A 50 -14.94 19.35 -13.60
N ASP A 51 -15.27 20.62 -13.38
CA ASP A 51 -15.35 21.20 -12.03
C ASP A 51 -16.43 20.51 -11.17
N ALA A 52 -17.62 20.28 -11.74
CA ALA A 52 -18.69 19.55 -11.07
C ALA A 52 -18.30 18.10 -10.78
N SER A 53 -17.57 17.46 -11.70
CA SER A 53 -17.07 16.09 -11.51
C SER A 53 -15.99 16.03 -10.42
N GLU A 54 -15.06 16.99 -10.39
CA GLU A 54 -14.01 17.07 -9.37
C GLU A 54 -14.60 17.30 -7.99
N LEU A 55 -15.58 18.20 -7.86
CA LEU A 55 -16.29 18.41 -6.61
C LEU A 55 -17.00 17.14 -6.14
N ALA A 56 -17.76 16.48 -7.03
CA ALA A 56 -18.51 15.28 -6.69
C ALA A 56 -17.60 14.10 -6.31
N ILE A 57 -16.58 13.82 -7.11
CA ILE A 57 -15.63 12.72 -6.86
C ILE A 57 -14.73 13.03 -5.67
N GLY A 58 -14.26 14.28 -5.53
CA GLY A 58 -13.46 14.72 -4.40
C GLY A 58 -14.23 14.57 -3.08
N PHE A 59 -15.47 15.03 -3.03
CA PHE A 59 -16.33 14.87 -1.85
C PHE A 59 -16.62 13.40 -1.55
N LEU A 60 -16.99 12.61 -2.56
CA LEU A 60 -17.24 11.18 -2.42
C LEU A 60 -16.02 10.44 -1.86
N THR A 61 -14.84 10.66 -2.45
CA THR A 61 -13.61 9.99 -2.05
C THR A 61 -13.11 10.44 -0.68
N PHE A 62 -13.27 11.72 -0.33
CA PHE A 62 -12.95 12.24 1.00
C PHE A 62 -13.75 11.54 2.11
N HIS A 63 -15.05 11.32 1.89
CA HIS A 63 -15.90 10.59 2.83
C HIS A 63 -15.66 9.07 2.76
N ALA A 64 -15.51 8.50 1.56
CA ALA A 64 -15.22 7.08 1.38
C ALA A 64 -13.86 6.67 1.99
N ALA A 65 -12.91 7.60 2.10
CA ALA A 65 -11.65 7.36 2.79
C ALA A 65 -11.85 6.86 4.23
N SER A 66 -12.94 7.27 4.93
CA SER A 66 -13.23 6.82 6.31
C SER A 66 -13.52 5.33 6.44
N VAL A 67 -13.94 4.69 5.35
CA VAL A 67 -14.32 3.28 5.31
C VAL A 67 -13.38 2.42 4.46
N ILE A 68 -12.44 3.05 3.74
CA ILE A 68 -11.49 2.35 2.86
C ILE A 68 -10.04 2.66 3.24
N ASN A 69 -9.63 3.94 3.17
CA ASN A 69 -8.24 4.36 3.41
C ASN A 69 -7.86 4.33 4.89
N ASP A 70 -8.69 4.93 5.75
CA ASP A 70 -8.41 5.03 7.18
C ASP A 70 -8.33 3.62 7.82
N PRO A 71 -9.23 2.67 7.50
CA PRO A 71 -9.11 1.29 7.95
C PRO A 71 -7.89 0.56 7.37
N HIS A 72 -7.46 0.88 6.14
CA HIS A 72 -6.24 0.32 5.56
C HIS A 72 -5.00 0.71 6.37
N PHE A 73 -4.86 1.97 6.76
CA PHE A 73 -3.79 2.37 7.68
C PHE A 73 -3.95 1.70 9.03
N ALA A 74 -5.13 1.77 9.64
CA ALA A 74 -5.37 1.26 10.98
C ALA A 74 -5.15 -0.26 11.10
N VAL A 75 -5.58 -1.05 10.10
CA VAL A 75 -5.37 -2.50 10.15
C VAL A 75 -3.89 -2.84 10.17
N THR A 76 -3.04 -2.04 9.50
CA THR A 76 -1.58 -2.19 9.57
C THR A 76 -1.06 -2.09 11.00
N TYR A 77 -1.55 -1.11 11.77
CA TYR A 77 -1.20 -0.97 13.19
C TYR A 77 -1.66 -2.17 14.00
N LEU A 78 -2.89 -2.65 13.77
CA LEU A 78 -3.43 -3.83 14.45
C LEU A 78 -2.58 -5.08 14.14
N LEU A 79 -2.15 -5.25 12.89
CA LEU A 79 -1.29 -6.37 12.47
C LEU A 79 0.11 -6.26 13.03
N PHE A 80 0.69 -5.07 13.03
CA PHE A 80 2.06 -4.83 13.46
C PHE A 80 2.22 -4.89 14.98
N TYR A 81 1.31 -4.28 15.74
CA TYR A 81 1.47 -4.14 17.18
C TYR A 81 0.94 -5.32 18.00
N ARG A 82 0.09 -6.21 17.44
CA ARG A 82 -0.43 -7.40 18.15
C ARG A 82 0.67 -8.18 18.88
N ASP A 83 1.82 -8.36 18.24
CA ASP A 83 2.93 -9.17 18.73
C ASP A 83 4.30 -8.47 18.59
N ALA A 84 4.32 -7.13 18.53
CA ALA A 84 5.53 -6.37 18.26
C ALA A 84 6.66 -6.64 19.27
N ARG A 85 6.34 -6.70 20.57
CA ARG A 85 7.33 -6.99 21.64
C ARG A 85 8.01 -8.34 21.42
N ARG A 86 7.21 -9.40 21.23
CA ARG A 86 7.73 -10.74 20.93
C ARG A 86 8.60 -10.73 19.66
N ARG A 87 8.13 -10.11 18.58
CA ARG A 87 8.88 -10.04 17.31
C ARG A 87 10.19 -9.24 17.41
N ALA A 88 10.25 -8.25 18.29
CA ALA A 88 11.45 -7.43 18.47
C ALA A 88 12.49 -8.13 19.36
N PHE A 89 12.06 -8.81 20.42
CA PHE A 89 12.94 -9.22 21.52
C PHE A 89 13.06 -10.73 21.70
N ASP A 90 12.07 -11.52 21.28
CA ASP A 90 12.15 -12.98 21.40
C ASP A 90 12.94 -13.51 20.19
N GLY A 91 13.98 -14.32 20.43
CA GLY A 91 14.94 -14.79 19.42
C GLY A 91 14.37 -15.65 18.27
N ALA A 92 13.06 -15.70 18.10
CA ALA A 92 12.34 -16.47 17.08
C ALA A 92 12.49 -15.91 15.65
N LEU A 93 12.82 -14.62 15.50
CA LEU A 93 13.04 -13.99 14.20
C LEU A 93 14.54 -13.76 13.90
N PRO A 94 14.97 -13.84 12.63
CA PRO A 94 16.34 -13.51 12.25
C PRO A 94 16.74 -12.10 12.69
N PRO A 95 18.03 -11.85 13.05
CA PRO A 95 18.49 -10.57 13.58
C PRO A 95 18.11 -9.36 12.72
N ALA A 96 18.22 -9.49 11.40
CA ALA A 96 17.85 -8.43 10.46
C ALA A 96 16.35 -8.11 10.47
N GLN A 97 15.49 -9.12 10.66
CA GLN A 97 14.04 -8.89 10.75
C GLN A 97 13.67 -8.24 12.08
N ARG A 98 14.29 -8.67 13.18
CA ARG A 98 14.13 -8.03 14.50
C ARG A 98 14.55 -6.57 14.49
N ALA A 99 15.71 -6.27 13.92
CA ALA A 99 16.19 -4.89 13.79
C ALA A 99 15.19 -4.03 13.03
N ARG A 100 14.61 -4.53 11.92
CA ARG A 100 13.56 -3.82 11.19
C ARG A 100 12.29 -3.64 12.04
N THR A 101 11.90 -4.61 12.84
CA THR A 101 10.75 -4.48 13.76
C THR A 101 11.00 -3.39 14.80
N VAL A 102 12.20 -3.31 15.39
CA VAL A 102 12.56 -2.25 16.34
C VAL A 102 12.60 -0.89 15.67
N VAL A 103 13.24 -0.79 14.49
CA VAL A 103 13.30 0.46 13.73
C VAL A 103 11.90 0.93 13.37
N ALA A 104 11.09 0.08 12.75
CA ALA A 104 9.74 0.45 12.33
C ALA A 104 8.80 0.71 13.51
N GLY A 105 8.85 -0.11 14.57
CA GLY A 105 7.88 -0.04 15.66
C GLY A 105 8.20 0.95 16.78
N LEU A 106 9.45 1.41 16.88
CA LEU A 106 9.91 2.28 17.95
C LEU A 106 10.68 3.50 17.42
N LEU A 107 11.76 3.29 16.68
CA LEU A 107 12.66 4.40 16.31
C LEU A 107 12.01 5.37 15.32
N VAL A 108 11.37 4.85 14.27
CA VAL A 108 10.67 5.63 13.26
C VAL A 108 9.54 6.47 13.87
N PRO A 109 8.57 5.90 14.61
CA PRO A 109 7.50 6.71 15.19
C PRO A 109 8.02 7.73 16.19
N LEU A 110 9.05 7.43 16.99
CA LEU A 110 9.66 8.45 17.89
C LEU A 110 10.29 9.60 17.10
N ALA A 111 11.02 9.31 16.03
CA ALA A 111 11.61 10.34 15.18
C ALA A 111 10.55 11.20 14.49
N LEU A 112 9.48 10.58 13.97
CA LEU A 112 8.37 11.29 13.34
C LEU A 112 7.57 12.14 14.35
N LEU A 113 7.36 11.65 15.57
CA LEU A 113 6.73 12.42 16.65
C LEU A 113 7.59 13.63 17.04
N ALA A 114 8.89 13.44 17.18
CA ALA A 114 9.81 14.54 17.48
C ALA A 114 9.82 15.60 16.37
N TRP A 115 9.82 15.18 15.10
CA TRP A 115 9.74 16.09 13.96
C TRP A 115 8.40 16.84 13.93
N ALA A 116 7.28 16.14 14.06
CA ALA A 116 5.95 16.77 14.10
C ALA A 116 5.84 17.77 15.28
N ALA A 117 6.28 17.38 16.48
CA ALA A 117 6.29 18.24 17.65
C ALA A 117 7.16 19.49 17.44
N PHE A 118 8.34 19.34 16.82
CA PHE A 118 9.18 20.48 16.44
C PHE A 118 8.48 21.40 15.45
N ALA A 119 7.91 20.87 14.37
CA ALA A 119 7.21 21.67 13.36
C ALA A 119 6.00 22.42 13.95
N LEU A 120 5.22 21.76 14.80
CA LEU A 120 4.06 22.35 15.48
C LEU A 120 4.45 23.38 16.52
N SER A 121 5.43 23.10 17.38
CA SER A 121 5.85 24.05 18.44
C SER A 121 6.54 25.30 17.90
N THR A 122 7.15 25.22 16.71
CA THR A 122 7.84 26.34 16.07
C THR A 122 7.02 27.03 14.98
N GLY A 123 5.82 26.54 14.66
CA GLY A 123 5.03 27.09 13.55
C GLY A 123 5.65 26.85 12.16
N SER A 124 6.58 25.91 12.03
CA SER A 124 7.43 25.79 10.84
C SER A 124 6.74 25.04 9.70
N ALA A 125 6.10 25.79 8.81
CA ALA A 125 5.52 25.29 7.56
C ALA A 125 6.54 24.55 6.68
N ARG A 126 7.80 25.01 6.69
CA ARG A 126 8.91 24.34 5.98
C ARG A 126 9.21 22.97 6.58
N ALA A 127 9.31 22.85 7.90
CA ALA A 127 9.58 21.57 8.55
C ALA A 127 8.45 20.57 8.29
N MET A 128 7.20 21.02 8.35
CA MET A 128 6.03 20.20 8.00
C MET A 128 6.01 19.84 6.51
N GLY A 129 6.32 20.79 5.63
CA GLY A 129 6.44 20.59 4.19
C GLY A 129 7.49 19.55 3.80
N PHE A 130 8.61 19.47 4.52
CA PHE A 130 9.58 18.40 4.32
C PHE A 130 9.04 17.02 4.73
N MET A 131 8.24 16.93 5.80
CA MET A 131 7.55 15.68 6.14
C MET A 131 6.55 15.28 5.06
N ILE A 132 5.78 16.24 4.54
CA ILE A 132 4.81 16.01 3.45
C ILE A 132 5.52 15.52 2.17
N GLN A 133 6.64 16.13 1.79
CA GLN A 133 7.42 15.68 0.63
C GLN A 133 8.00 14.27 0.82
N LEU A 134 8.50 13.97 2.03
CA LEU A 134 8.95 12.61 2.36
C LEU A 134 7.79 11.61 2.27
N MET A 135 6.59 11.98 2.73
CA MET A 135 5.40 11.16 2.58
C MET A 135 5.15 10.84 1.10
N PHE A 136 5.04 11.84 0.23
CA PHE A 136 4.77 11.60 -1.20
C PHE A 136 5.88 10.81 -1.91
N LEU A 137 7.15 11.06 -1.57
CA LEU A 137 8.27 10.26 -2.06
C LEU A 137 8.07 8.77 -1.72
N LEU A 138 7.66 8.48 -0.48
CA LEU A 138 7.46 7.12 -0.01
C LEU A 138 6.13 6.49 -0.47
N VAL A 139 5.08 7.28 -0.74
CA VAL A 139 3.80 6.81 -1.34
C VAL A 139 4.09 6.07 -2.64
N GLY A 140 4.81 6.73 -3.57
CA GLY A 140 5.12 6.13 -4.88
C GLY A 140 5.97 4.86 -4.74
N TRP A 141 6.96 4.88 -3.84
CA TRP A 141 7.80 3.72 -3.54
C TRP A 141 6.99 2.55 -2.96
N HIS A 142 6.03 2.86 -2.10
CA HIS A 142 5.13 1.89 -1.48
C HIS A 142 4.20 1.25 -2.53
N TYR A 143 3.62 2.06 -3.42
CA TYR A 143 2.72 1.58 -4.47
C TYR A 143 3.39 0.57 -5.40
N VAL A 144 4.58 0.90 -5.93
CA VAL A 144 5.29 -0.01 -6.85
C VAL A 144 5.69 -1.32 -6.16
N LYS A 145 5.99 -1.29 -4.86
CA LYS A 145 6.27 -2.49 -4.08
C LYS A 145 5.03 -3.32 -3.80
N GLN A 146 3.88 -2.69 -3.58
CA GLN A 146 2.61 -3.39 -3.47
C GLN A 146 2.27 -4.08 -4.79
N GLY A 147 2.43 -3.39 -5.93
CA GLY A 147 2.28 -3.97 -7.26
C GLY A 147 3.21 -5.18 -7.48
N PHE A 148 4.46 -5.11 -7.03
CA PHE A 148 5.36 -6.27 -7.04
C PHE A 148 4.85 -7.45 -6.19
N GLY A 149 4.31 -7.15 -5.00
CA GLY A 149 3.66 -8.13 -4.14
C GLY A 149 2.46 -8.80 -4.82
N VAL A 150 1.58 -8.02 -5.44
CA VAL A 150 0.44 -8.47 -6.26
C VAL A 150 0.90 -9.47 -7.31
N LEU A 151 1.89 -9.10 -8.12
CA LEU A 151 2.41 -10.00 -9.16
C LEU A 151 2.94 -11.29 -8.56
N THR A 152 3.82 -11.19 -7.56
CA THR A 152 4.61 -12.33 -7.12
C THR A 152 3.84 -13.29 -6.20
N VAL A 153 3.01 -12.77 -5.29
CA VAL A 153 2.24 -13.58 -4.35
C VAL A 153 1.08 -14.27 -5.07
N LEU A 154 0.27 -13.53 -5.83
CA LEU A 154 -0.89 -14.12 -6.49
C LEU A 154 -0.49 -15.04 -7.65
N SER A 155 0.63 -14.77 -8.33
CA SER A 155 1.19 -15.75 -9.28
C SER A 155 1.64 -17.01 -8.56
N ALA A 156 2.32 -16.90 -7.40
CA ALA A 156 2.77 -18.05 -6.65
C ALA A 156 1.59 -18.89 -6.11
N ARG A 157 0.51 -18.24 -5.67
CA ARG A 157 -0.77 -18.89 -5.33
C ARG A 157 -1.34 -19.69 -6.49
N ARG A 158 -0.98 -19.40 -7.74
CA ARG A 158 -1.43 -20.12 -8.94
C ARG A 158 -0.36 -21.03 -9.53
N GLY A 159 0.64 -21.41 -8.74
CA GLY A 159 1.73 -22.28 -9.17
C GLY A 159 2.67 -21.64 -10.20
N PHE A 160 2.65 -20.31 -10.35
CA PHE A 160 3.59 -19.58 -11.19
C PHE A 160 4.63 -18.86 -10.32
N ARG A 161 5.86 -19.36 -10.33
CA ARG A 161 6.98 -18.78 -9.57
C ARG A 161 7.98 -18.12 -10.52
N PHE A 162 8.42 -16.93 -10.15
CA PHE A 162 9.46 -16.19 -10.85
C PHE A 162 10.85 -16.64 -10.37
N SER A 163 11.78 -16.79 -11.31
CA SER A 163 13.20 -16.99 -11.04
C SER A 163 13.83 -15.78 -10.34
N PRO A 164 15.00 -15.93 -9.69
CA PRO A 164 15.70 -14.81 -9.06
C PRO A 164 16.04 -13.66 -10.02
N LEU A 165 16.31 -13.97 -11.30
CA LEU A 165 16.59 -12.95 -12.30
C LEU A 165 15.32 -12.18 -12.66
N GLU A 166 14.21 -12.87 -12.95
CA GLU A 166 12.93 -12.23 -13.28
C GLU A 166 12.46 -11.34 -12.13
N ARG A 167 12.58 -11.80 -10.88
CA ARG A 167 12.26 -11.00 -9.70
C ARG A 167 13.07 -9.71 -9.65
N ARG A 168 14.38 -9.77 -9.96
CA ARG A 168 15.25 -8.58 -10.00
C ARG A 168 14.86 -7.62 -11.12
N VAL A 169 14.54 -8.13 -12.31
CA VAL A 169 14.08 -7.30 -13.44
C VAL A 169 12.78 -6.58 -13.09
N ILE A 170 11.82 -7.29 -12.52
CA ILE A 170 10.54 -6.69 -12.10
C ILE A 170 10.78 -5.65 -11.00
N LEU A 171 11.61 -5.93 -9.99
CA LEU A 171 11.97 -4.97 -8.94
C LEU A 171 12.66 -3.72 -9.52
N ALA A 172 13.59 -3.91 -10.45
CA ALA A 172 14.28 -2.80 -11.11
C ALA A 172 13.29 -1.92 -11.87
N HIS A 173 12.31 -2.53 -12.54
CA HIS A 173 11.24 -1.80 -13.21
C HIS A 173 10.36 -1.02 -12.21
N CYS A 174 9.98 -1.63 -11.08
CA CYS A 174 9.28 -0.92 -10.00
C CYS A 174 10.03 0.32 -9.53
N PHE A 175 11.33 0.19 -9.24
CA PHE A 175 12.11 1.32 -8.73
C PHE A 175 12.41 2.38 -9.78
N ALA A 176 12.61 1.99 -11.03
CA ALA A 176 12.76 2.94 -12.13
C ALA A 176 11.44 3.71 -12.38
N ALA A 177 10.29 3.03 -12.29
CA ALA A 177 8.98 3.65 -12.38
C ALA A 177 8.73 4.64 -11.24
N TRP A 178 9.05 4.26 -9.99
CA TRP A 178 8.97 5.16 -8.84
C TRP A 178 9.88 6.38 -9.00
N ALA A 179 11.15 6.18 -9.38
CA ALA A 179 12.09 7.26 -9.58
C ALA A 179 11.61 8.23 -10.67
N TYR A 180 11.05 7.71 -11.76
CA TYR A 180 10.51 8.54 -12.83
C TYR A 180 9.21 9.26 -12.41
N ALA A 181 8.31 8.59 -11.70
CA ALA A 181 7.09 9.20 -11.18
C ALA A 181 7.37 10.31 -10.16
N TRP A 182 8.45 10.19 -9.38
CA TRP A 182 8.90 11.28 -8.51
C TRP A 182 9.53 12.42 -9.32
N ALA A 183 10.29 12.10 -10.36
CA ALA A 183 10.99 13.09 -11.16
C ALA A 183 10.10 13.86 -12.15
N SER A 184 8.95 13.30 -12.54
CA SER A 184 8.09 13.80 -13.62
C SER A 184 6.70 14.20 -13.11
N PRO A 185 6.20 15.41 -13.43
CA PRO A 185 6.92 16.46 -14.17
C PRO A 185 8.06 17.06 -13.32
N ALA A 186 9.10 17.58 -13.96
CA ALA A 186 10.15 18.32 -13.27
C ALA A 186 9.57 19.44 -12.39
N ASP A 187 9.95 19.46 -11.11
CA ASP A 187 9.53 20.48 -10.15
C ASP A 187 10.66 21.53 -10.02
N PRO A 188 10.47 22.78 -10.44
CA PRO A 188 11.47 23.83 -10.28
C PRO A 188 11.59 24.35 -8.83
N GLY A 189 10.82 23.80 -7.89
CA GLY A 189 10.66 24.34 -6.55
C GLY A 189 9.57 25.41 -6.57
N ARG A 190 8.37 25.05 -6.16
CA ARG A 190 7.20 25.94 -6.18
C ARG A 190 6.44 25.87 -4.87
N GLU A 191 5.58 26.86 -4.65
CA GLU A 191 4.64 26.82 -3.55
C GLU A 191 3.57 25.76 -3.81
N LEU A 192 3.32 24.94 -2.80
CA LEU A 192 2.32 23.90 -2.77
C LEU A 192 1.49 24.04 -1.50
N GLU A 193 0.24 23.63 -1.56
CA GLU A 193 -0.64 23.50 -0.41
C GLU A 193 -1.06 22.04 -0.24
N GLU A 194 -0.86 21.48 0.95
CA GLU A 194 -1.34 20.15 1.29
C GLU A 194 -1.88 20.14 2.71
N LYS A 195 -3.13 19.68 2.87
CA LYS A 195 -3.86 19.68 4.16
C LYS A 195 -3.82 21.04 4.89
N GLY A 196 -3.87 22.12 4.13
CA GLY A 196 -3.82 23.50 4.64
C GLY A 196 -2.42 24.03 4.93
N VAL A 197 -1.38 23.21 4.84
CA VAL A 197 0.01 23.65 5.02
C VAL A 197 0.54 24.18 3.70
N VAL A 198 0.95 25.44 3.67
CA VAL A 198 1.58 26.08 2.49
C VAL A 198 3.10 26.01 2.63
N TYR A 199 3.78 25.37 1.69
CA TYR A 199 5.23 25.17 1.74
C TYR A 199 5.86 25.21 0.34
N THR A 200 7.16 25.47 0.28
CA THR A 200 7.94 25.41 -0.96
C THR A 200 8.51 24.00 -1.17
N SER A 201 8.26 23.41 -2.34
CA SER A 201 8.82 22.11 -2.72
C SER A 201 10.33 22.16 -2.98
N ILE A 202 10.99 21.02 -2.88
CA ILE A 202 12.40 20.86 -3.20
C ILE A 202 12.53 20.81 -4.72
N ALA A 203 13.27 21.75 -5.30
CA ALA A 203 13.54 21.78 -6.72
C ALA A 203 14.29 20.50 -7.17
N HIS A 204 13.80 19.88 -8.23
CA HIS A 204 14.44 18.76 -8.89
C HIS A 204 15.60 19.25 -9.77
N PRO A 205 16.77 18.59 -9.73
CA PRO A 205 17.84 18.84 -10.69
C PRO A 205 17.32 18.63 -12.13
N PRO A 206 17.68 19.47 -13.11
CA PRO A 206 17.16 19.37 -14.48
C PRO A 206 17.39 18.02 -15.16
N ALA A 207 18.45 17.30 -14.78
CA ALA A 207 18.77 15.98 -15.33
C ALA A 207 17.96 14.83 -14.70
N LEU A 208 17.27 15.05 -13.58
CA LEU A 208 16.60 13.98 -12.84
C LEU A 208 15.49 13.32 -13.67
N GLU A 209 14.60 14.13 -14.27
CA GLU A 209 13.51 13.63 -15.13
C GLU A 209 14.00 12.82 -16.34
N PRO A 210 14.90 13.34 -17.21
CA PRO A 210 15.34 12.57 -18.38
C PRO A 210 16.16 11.32 -18.02
N ILE A 211 16.97 11.35 -16.96
CA ILE A 211 17.73 10.15 -16.51
C ILE A 211 16.78 9.09 -15.96
N ALA A 212 15.84 9.48 -15.09
CA ALA A 212 14.84 8.55 -14.56
C ALA A 212 13.94 8.00 -15.66
N GLY A 213 13.57 8.83 -16.65
CA GLY A 213 12.80 8.42 -17.82
C GLY A 213 13.53 7.41 -18.70
N ALA A 214 14.83 7.63 -18.95
CA ALA A 214 15.66 6.67 -19.67
C ALA A 214 15.79 5.33 -18.92
N ALA A 215 16.03 5.39 -17.60
CA ALA A 215 16.07 4.19 -16.75
C ALA A 215 14.72 3.44 -16.77
N PHE A 216 13.61 4.17 -16.70
CA PHE A 216 12.27 3.61 -16.78
C PHE A 216 12.02 2.91 -18.13
N ALA A 217 12.34 3.57 -19.25
CA ALA A 217 12.21 2.99 -20.59
C ALA A 217 13.08 1.72 -20.76
N LEU A 218 14.35 1.76 -20.36
CA LEU A 218 15.24 0.60 -20.40
C LEU A 218 14.73 -0.55 -19.53
N SER A 219 14.21 -0.24 -18.33
CA SER A 219 13.65 -1.25 -17.45
C SER A 219 12.36 -1.88 -18.00
N ALA A 220 11.54 -1.11 -18.74
CA ALA A 220 10.36 -1.61 -19.42
C ALA A 220 10.74 -2.59 -20.55
N LEU A 221 11.78 -2.27 -21.34
CA LEU A 221 12.35 -3.18 -22.33
C LEU A 221 12.87 -4.47 -21.69
N ALA A 222 13.55 -4.36 -20.54
CA ALA A 222 14.02 -5.51 -19.78
C ALA A 222 12.86 -6.38 -19.25
N LEU A 223 11.77 -5.76 -18.78
CA LEU A 223 10.55 -6.47 -18.38
C LEU A 223 9.93 -7.23 -19.57
N CYS A 224 9.75 -6.57 -20.72
CA CYS A 224 9.25 -7.19 -21.93
C CYS A 224 10.14 -8.36 -22.38
N TRP A 225 11.46 -8.19 -22.34
CA TRP A 225 12.41 -9.26 -22.61
C TRP A 225 12.25 -10.44 -21.64
N ALA A 226 12.11 -10.18 -20.33
CA ALA A 226 11.94 -11.24 -19.34
C ALA A 226 10.64 -12.04 -19.58
N LEU A 227 9.54 -11.36 -19.88
CA LEU A 227 8.25 -11.99 -20.21
C LEU A 227 8.32 -12.79 -21.52
N ALA A 228 8.94 -12.21 -22.57
CA ALA A 228 9.11 -12.88 -23.86
C ALA A 228 10.00 -14.12 -23.76
N ARG A 229 11.11 -14.02 -23.00
CA ARG A 229 12.01 -15.15 -22.74
C ARG A 229 11.27 -16.27 -22.01
N ARG A 230 10.47 -15.93 -21.00
CA ARG A 230 9.66 -16.89 -20.23
C ARG A 230 8.60 -17.58 -21.11
N TRP A 231 7.92 -16.81 -21.96
CA TRP A 231 6.97 -17.37 -22.91
C TRP A 231 7.64 -18.28 -23.95
N ARG A 232 8.82 -17.91 -24.46
CA ARG A 232 9.56 -18.76 -25.42
C ARG A 232 10.03 -20.07 -24.79
N ALA A 233 10.53 -20.03 -23.56
CA ALA A 233 11.04 -21.21 -22.87
C ALA A 233 9.92 -22.16 -22.41
N ASP A 234 8.89 -21.63 -21.75
CA ASP A 234 7.93 -22.45 -21.01
C ASP A 234 6.52 -22.42 -21.61
N ARG A 235 6.28 -21.61 -22.66
CA ARG A 235 4.95 -21.32 -23.24
C ARG A 235 3.93 -20.86 -22.19
N ARG A 236 4.42 -20.26 -21.10
CA ARG A 236 3.62 -19.79 -19.97
C ARG A 236 3.94 -18.34 -19.66
N LEU A 237 2.89 -17.54 -19.46
CA LEU A 237 2.98 -16.19 -18.91
C LEU A 237 2.45 -16.19 -17.46
N PRO A 238 2.79 -15.17 -16.66
CA PRO A 238 2.14 -14.95 -15.38
C PRO A 238 0.61 -14.89 -15.56
N PRO A 239 -0.17 -15.34 -14.55
CA PRO A 239 -1.62 -15.24 -14.63
C PRO A 239 -2.06 -13.79 -14.90
N LEU A 240 -3.09 -13.63 -15.74
CA LEU A 240 -3.49 -12.32 -16.25
C LEU A 240 -3.85 -11.31 -15.15
N SER A 241 -4.60 -11.74 -14.14
CA SER A 241 -5.04 -10.83 -13.07
C SER A 241 -3.89 -10.24 -12.24
N PRO A 242 -2.94 -11.05 -11.72
CA PRO A 242 -1.72 -10.54 -11.07
C PRO A 242 -0.87 -9.65 -11.97
N LEU A 243 -0.73 -10.01 -13.26
CA LEU A 243 0.03 -9.22 -14.23
C LEU A 243 -0.64 -7.86 -14.51
N ALA A 244 -1.95 -7.85 -14.72
CA ALA A 244 -2.71 -6.63 -14.93
C ALA A 244 -2.69 -5.74 -13.69
N GLY A 245 -2.90 -6.30 -12.49
CA GLY A 245 -2.82 -5.54 -11.24
C GLY A 245 -1.46 -4.87 -11.05
N PHE A 246 -0.38 -5.58 -11.35
CA PHE A 246 0.97 -5.02 -11.35
C PHE A 246 1.15 -3.89 -12.36
N LEU A 247 0.79 -4.11 -13.63
CA LEU A 247 0.96 -3.11 -14.68
C LEU A 247 0.10 -1.87 -14.39
N ILE A 248 -1.12 -2.03 -13.91
CA ILE A 248 -2.00 -0.92 -13.51
C ILE A 248 -1.37 -0.13 -12.36
N THR A 249 -0.87 -0.81 -11.32
CA THR A 249 -0.24 -0.16 -10.16
C THR A 249 1.00 0.65 -10.57
N VAL A 250 1.87 0.07 -11.41
CA VAL A 250 3.12 0.72 -11.83
C VAL A 250 2.85 1.84 -12.84
N TRP A 251 2.06 1.57 -13.87
CA TRP A 251 1.89 2.49 -14.99
C TRP A 251 0.78 3.51 -14.74
N LEU A 252 -0.43 3.06 -14.38
CA LEU A 252 -1.58 3.96 -14.26
C LEU A 252 -1.66 4.66 -12.90
N TRP A 253 -1.29 3.98 -11.81
CA TRP A 253 -1.42 4.57 -10.48
C TRP A 253 -0.16 5.32 -10.01
N THR A 254 1.01 4.98 -10.55
CA THR A 254 2.28 5.59 -10.13
C THR A 254 2.80 6.55 -11.20
N VAL A 255 3.19 6.06 -12.37
CA VAL A 255 3.84 6.89 -13.41
C VAL A 255 2.86 7.86 -14.07
N TYR A 256 1.66 7.40 -14.37
CA TYR A 256 0.66 8.15 -15.12
C TYR A 256 -0.59 8.47 -14.28
N SER A 257 -0.40 8.66 -12.97
CA SER A 257 -1.47 9.00 -12.01
C SER A 257 -2.24 10.27 -12.40
N SER A 258 -1.57 11.20 -13.07
CA SER A 258 -2.11 12.48 -13.51
C SER A 258 -2.83 12.46 -14.87
N LEU A 259 -3.00 11.28 -15.51
CA LEU A 259 -3.73 11.17 -16.79
C LEU A 259 -5.17 11.67 -16.72
N ASP A 260 -5.81 11.49 -15.57
CA ASP A 260 -7.16 11.98 -15.31
C ASP A 260 -7.23 12.54 -13.88
N ARG A 261 -7.66 13.79 -13.75
CA ARG A 261 -7.72 14.46 -12.45
C ARG A 261 -8.69 13.80 -11.47
N LEU A 262 -9.78 13.20 -11.96
CA LEU A 262 -10.71 12.46 -11.10
C LEU A 262 -10.06 11.20 -10.54
N MET A 263 -9.22 10.55 -11.35
CA MET A 263 -8.55 9.32 -10.94
C MET A 263 -7.51 9.56 -9.84
N MET A 264 -6.89 10.73 -9.77
CA MET A 264 -5.98 11.08 -8.66
C MET A 264 -6.64 10.92 -7.28
N TYR A 265 -7.93 11.25 -7.16
CA TYR A 265 -8.69 11.08 -5.91
C TYR A 265 -9.06 9.62 -5.62
N VAL A 266 -9.28 8.82 -6.66
CA VAL A 266 -9.77 7.44 -6.55
C VAL A 266 -8.63 6.43 -6.36
N ILE A 267 -7.45 6.72 -6.90
CA ILE A 267 -6.26 5.84 -6.82
C ILE A 267 -5.93 5.43 -5.37
N PRO A 268 -5.89 6.35 -4.37
CA PRO A 268 -5.65 5.95 -2.98
C PRO A 268 -6.67 4.94 -2.43
N ALA A 269 -7.93 5.04 -2.84
CA ALA A 269 -8.95 4.08 -2.44
C ALA A 269 -8.73 2.72 -3.09
N LEU A 270 -8.40 2.68 -4.39
CA LEU A 270 -8.08 1.44 -5.12
C LEU A 270 -6.86 0.74 -4.54
N HIS A 271 -5.82 1.52 -4.20
CA HIS A 271 -4.62 1.02 -3.53
C HIS A 271 -4.96 0.39 -2.16
N SER A 272 -5.80 1.06 -1.38
CA SER A 272 -6.26 0.56 -0.08
C SER A 272 -7.08 -0.73 -0.21
N VAL A 273 -7.95 -0.83 -1.22
CA VAL A 273 -8.72 -2.05 -1.53
C VAL A 273 -7.78 -3.21 -1.88
N GLN A 274 -6.77 -2.95 -2.71
CA GLN A 274 -5.75 -3.96 -3.07
C GLN A 274 -5.01 -4.46 -1.83
N TYR A 275 -4.65 -3.57 -0.89
CA TYR A 275 -4.05 -3.95 0.39
C TYR A 275 -4.99 -4.76 1.28
N LEU A 276 -6.22 -4.28 1.47
CA LEU A 276 -7.22 -4.93 2.31
C LEU A 276 -7.56 -6.33 1.80
N TYR A 277 -7.49 -6.56 0.50
CA TYR A 277 -7.60 -7.89 -0.08
C TYR A 277 -6.48 -8.85 0.37
N PHE A 278 -5.23 -8.38 0.44
CA PHE A 278 -4.11 -9.16 0.96
C PHE A 278 -4.25 -9.43 2.46
N VAL A 279 -4.70 -8.44 3.24
CA VAL A 279 -5.02 -8.62 4.66
C VAL A 279 -6.12 -9.66 4.83
N TRP A 280 -7.17 -9.60 4.03
CA TRP A 280 -8.26 -10.56 4.04
C TRP A 280 -7.75 -11.97 3.72
N LEU A 281 -6.93 -12.16 2.69
CA LEU A 281 -6.34 -13.45 2.36
C LEU A 281 -5.54 -14.03 3.54
N LEU A 282 -4.66 -13.22 4.13
CA LEU A 282 -3.82 -13.63 5.25
C LEU A 282 -4.67 -13.99 6.47
N LYS A 283 -5.57 -13.11 6.88
CA LYS A 283 -6.34 -13.27 8.12
C LYS A 283 -7.48 -14.25 8.01
N ARG A 284 -8.07 -14.45 6.83
CA ARG A 284 -9.03 -15.53 6.59
C ARG A 284 -8.37 -16.89 6.76
N ASN A 285 -7.18 -17.07 6.19
CA ASN A 285 -6.46 -18.35 6.28
C ASN A 285 -5.93 -18.60 7.70
N GLU A 286 -5.39 -17.58 8.38
CA GLU A 286 -5.03 -17.70 9.81
C GLU A 286 -6.24 -18.00 10.70
N ALA A 287 -7.40 -17.40 10.39
CA ALA A 287 -8.62 -17.61 11.16
C ALA A 287 -9.16 -19.03 11.00
N ARG A 288 -9.16 -19.56 9.77
CA ARG A 288 -9.56 -20.94 9.46
C ARG A 288 -8.70 -21.97 10.18
N ASP A 289 -7.37 -21.79 10.17
CA ASP A 289 -6.45 -22.68 10.88
C ASP A 289 -6.75 -22.75 12.37
N ALA A 290 -7.16 -21.64 12.97
CA ALA A 290 -7.47 -21.59 14.38
C ALA A 290 -8.89 -22.06 14.70
N GLU A 291 -9.84 -21.93 13.76
CA GLU A 291 -11.21 -22.44 13.89
C GLU A 291 -11.23 -23.98 13.77
N GLY A 292 -10.35 -24.55 12.94
CA GLY A 292 -10.21 -25.99 12.79
C GLY A 292 -9.50 -26.70 13.96
N PRO A 293 -9.48 -28.04 13.95
CA PRO A 293 -8.69 -28.83 14.90
C PRO A 293 -7.19 -28.48 14.80
N PRO A 294 -6.43 -28.48 15.91
CA PRO A 294 -6.84 -28.83 17.28
C PRO A 294 -7.33 -27.61 18.11
N LEU A 295 -7.37 -26.41 17.53
CA LEU A 295 -7.54 -25.16 18.28
C LEU A 295 -9.02 -24.83 18.57
N PHE A 296 -9.95 -25.18 17.67
CA PHE A 296 -11.40 -24.97 17.81
C PHE A 296 -11.78 -23.55 18.29
N GLY A 297 -11.11 -22.55 17.72
CA GLY A 297 -11.25 -21.14 18.08
C GLY A 297 -12.54 -20.49 17.58
N ARG A 298 -12.61 -19.16 17.72
CA ARG A 298 -13.77 -18.37 17.28
C ARG A 298 -14.01 -18.51 15.77
N PRO A 299 -15.28 -18.44 15.31
CA PRO A 299 -15.61 -18.50 13.88
C PRO A 299 -14.83 -17.49 13.05
N THR A 300 -14.40 -17.89 11.86
CA THR A 300 -13.63 -17.04 10.94
C THR A 300 -14.35 -15.72 10.65
N SER A 301 -15.67 -15.76 10.44
CA SER A 301 -16.49 -14.57 10.18
C SER A 301 -16.44 -13.57 11.34
N LEU A 302 -16.53 -14.04 12.58
CA LEU A 302 -16.45 -13.19 13.77
C LEU A 302 -15.07 -12.56 13.91
N ARG A 303 -13.99 -13.32 13.70
CA ARG A 303 -12.62 -12.78 13.77
C ARG A 303 -12.36 -11.70 12.72
N LEU A 304 -12.82 -11.93 11.48
CA LEU A 304 -12.70 -10.95 10.40
C LEU A 304 -13.59 -9.73 10.64
N GLY A 305 -14.81 -9.91 11.14
CA GLY A 305 -15.72 -8.83 11.48
C GLY A 305 -15.17 -7.93 12.59
N LEU A 306 -14.61 -8.52 13.65
CA LEU A 306 -13.95 -7.77 14.72
C LEU A 306 -12.72 -7.00 14.22
N LEU A 307 -11.91 -7.61 13.34
CA LEU A 307 -10.77 -6.93 12.74
C LEU A 307 -11.22 -5.73 11.89
N ALA A 308 -12.23 -5.90 11.04
CA ALA A 308 -12.77 -4.83 10.21
C ALA A 308 -13.37 -3.69 11.04
N ALA A 309 -14.21 -4.01 12.04
CA ALA A 309 -14.79 -3.01 12.94
C ALA A 309 -13.71 -2.26 13.73
N SER A 310 -12.68 -2.97 14.22
CA SER A 310 -11.56 -2.34 14.93
C SER A 310 -10.74 -1.45 14.02
N ALA A 311 -10.50 -1.85 12.77
CA ALA A 311 -9.78 -1.04 11.78
C ALA A 311 -10.56 0.23 11.43
N VAL A 312 -11.88 0.14 11.23
CA VAL A 312 -12.74 1.31 10.99
C VAL A 312 -12.76 2.24 12.18
N GLY A 313 -13.00 1.72 13.38
CA GLY A 313 -13.03 2.53 14.60
C GLY A 313 -11.70 3.23 14.86
N LEU A 314 -10.60 2.48 14.82
CA LEU A 314 -9.26 3.04 15.03
C LEU A 314 -8.87 4.03 13.94
N GLY A 315 -9.16 3.72 12.67
CA GLY A 315 -8.91 4.61 11.54
C GLY A 315 -9.62 5.94 11.69
N TRP A 316 -10.91 5.91 12.02
CA TRP A 316 -11.69 7.12 12.27
C TRP A 316 -11.13 7.93 13.44
N VAL A 317 -10.80 7.28 14.56
CA VAL A 317 -10.23 7.96 15.74
C VAL A 317 -8.91 8.64 15.37
N VAL A 318 -7.99 7.94 14.73
CA VAL A 318 -6.64 8.45 14.47
C VAL A 318 -6.61 9.50 13.36
N LEU A 319 -7.36 9.32 12.27
CA LEU A 319 -7.25 10.17 11.08
C LEU A 319 -8.32 11.25 11.00
N ARG A 320 -9.31 11.25 11.91
CA ARG A 320 -10.39 12.25 11.92
C ARG A 320 -10.67 12.78 13.32
N GLY A 321 -11.04 11.89 14.25
CA GLY A 321 -11.48 12.27 15.59
C GLY A 321 -10.41 13.02 16.40
N ALA A 322 -9.24 12.40 16.58
CA ALA A 322 -8.14 12.98 17.32
C ALA A 322 -7.58 14.27 16.67
N PRO A 323 -7.32 14.31 15.34
CA PRO A 323 -6.93 15.56 14.69
C PRO A 323 -7.95 16.69 14.88
N ALA A 324 -9.24 16.42 14.63
CA ALA A 324 -10.28 17.44 14.77
C ALA A 324 -10.40 17.95 16.22
N LEU A 325 -10.25 17.07 17.21
CA LEU A 325 -10.23 17.45 18.62
C LEU A 325 -9.02 18.35 18.93
N LEU A 326 -7.83 18.00 18.43
CA LEU A 326 -6.60 18.75 18.67
C LEU A 326 -6.61 20.11 17.97
N ASP A 327 -7.00 20.15 16.70
CA ASP A 327 -7.16 21.40 15.94
C ASP A 327 -8.20 22.30 16.62
N GLY A 328 -9.36 21.75 17.00
CA GLY A 328 -10.41 22.51 17.69
C GLY A 328 -10.00 23.02 19.08
N ALA A 329 -9.23 22.25 19.85
CA ALA A 329 -8.84 22.63 21.21
C ALA A 329 -7.63 23.58 21.23
N LEU A 330 -6.65 23.36 20.36
CA LEU A 330 -5.33 24.01 20.46
C LEU A 330 -5.16 25.17 19.47
N VAL A 331 -5.83 25.13 18.30
CA VAL A 331 -5.69 26.18 17.27
C VAL A 331 -6.73 27.28 17.46
N LEU A 332 -8.00 26.93 17.75
CA LEU A 332 -9.04 27.93 18.03
C LEU A 332 -8.72 28.75 19.29
N SER A 333 -8.08 28.14 20.29
CA SER A 333 -7.62 28.82 21.50
C SER A 333 -6.43 29.76 21.25
N ALA A 334 -5.70 29.58 20.15
CA ALA A 334 -4.52 30.36 19.76
C ALA A 334 -4.83 31.39 18.65
N SER A 335 -6.11 31.73 18.43
CA SER A 335 -6.64 32.54 17.30
C SER A 335 -6.19 34.02 17.24
N GLY A 336 -5.04 34.36 17.83
CA GLY A 336 -4.32 35.63 17.63
C GLY A 336 -2.80 35.47 17.42
N ASP A 337 -2.29 34.25 17.27
CA ASP A 337 -0.86 33.95 17.19
C ASP A 337 -0.38 33.79 15.73
N GLU A 338 0.37 34.77 15.22
CA GLU A 338 0.95 34.74 13.85
C GLU A 338 1.87 33.53 13.64
N THR A 339 2.37 32.94 14.73
CA THR A 339 3.30 31.79 14.72
C THR A 339 2.72 30.58 13.97
N MET A 340 1.40 30.35 14.00
CA MET A 340 0.77 29.20 13.34
C MET A 340 0.27 29.49 11.91
N ALA A 341 0.34 30.75 11.44
CA ALA A 341 -0.27 31.15 10.17
C ALA A 341 0.24 30.33 8.97
N GLY A 342 1.52 29.96 8.96
CA GLY A 342 2.11 29.14 7.89
C GLY A 342 1.67 27.67 7.87
N LEU A 343 1.11 27.15 8.96
CA LEU A 343 0.66 25.75 9.05
C LEU A 343 -0.81 25.55 8.68
N GLY A 344 -1.54 26.65 8.45
CA GLY A 344 -2.96 26.63 8.09
C GLY A 344 -3.91 26.29 9.23
N PRO A 345 -5.20 26.06 8.93
CA PRO A 345 -6.25 25.92 9.94
C PRO A 345 -6.28 24.55 10.63
N THR A 346 -5.62 23.53 10.08
CA THR A 346 -5.67 22.14 10.56
C THR A 346 -4.28 21.49 10.66
N PRO A 347 -3.34 22.09 11.40
CA PRO A 347 -1.96 21.63 11.49
C PRO A 347 -1.82 20.24 12.13
N TYR A 348 -2.71 19.86 13.06
CA TYR A 348 -2.67 18.53 13.70
C TYR A 348 -3.19 17.45 12.74
N LEU A 349 -4.19 17.76 11.91
CA LEU A 349 -4.58 16.89 10.79
C LEU A 349 -3.40 16.63 9.85
N ALA A 350 -2.71 17.67 9.41
CA ALA A 350 -1.54 17.50 8.54
C ALA A 350 -0.45 16.64 9.21
N ALA A 351 -0.08 16.96 10.45
CA ALA A 351 0.95 16.24 11.20
C ALA A 351 0.62 14.75 11.38
N ILE A 352 -0.59 14.44 11.85
CA ILE A 352 -1.02 13.05 12.13
C ILE A 352 -1.18 12.27 10.82
N TYR A 353 -1.75 12.89 9.79
CA TYR A 353 -1.92 12.24 8.49
C TYR A 353 -0.56 11.83 7.89
N VAL A 354 0.40 12.77 7.89
CA VAL A 354 1.76 12.53 7.38
C VAL A 354 2.51 11.50 8.22
N PHE A 355 2.40 11.59 9.55
CA PHE A 355 2.96 10.61 10.47
C PHE A 355 2.46 9.19 10.14
N VAL A 356 1.13 9.03 10.02
CA VAL A 356 0.50 7.73 9.78
C VAL A 356 0.94 7.15 8.46
N ASN A 357 0.94 7.95 7.38
CA ASN A 357 1.37 7.51 6.06
C ASN A 357 2.83 7.04 6.05
N ILE A 358 3.76 7.86 6.56
CA ILE A 358 5.18 7.51 6.57
C ILE A 358 5.40 6.24 7.41
N HIS A 359 4.89 6.21 8.64
CA HIS A 359 5.08 5.08 9.55
C HIS A 359 4.48 3.78 9.00
N HIS A 360 3.32 3.85 8.35
CA HIS A 360 2.69 2.72 7.67
C HIS A 360 3.64 2.03 6.68
N TYR A 361 4.39 2.79 5.88
CA TYR A 361 5.34 2.21 4.92
C TYR A 361 6.49 1.45 5.59
N PHE A 362 6.93 1.90 6.77
CA PHE A 362 7.94 1.19 7.57
C PHE A 362 7.38 -0.09 8.19
N MET A 363 6.14 -0.08 8.68
CA MET A 363 5.51 -1.29 9.20
C MET A 363 5.30 -2.33 8.10
N ASP A 364 4.85 -1.91 6.92
CA ASP A 364 4.65 -2.79 5.77
C ASP A 364 5.95 -3.44 5.27
N ASN A 365 7.07 -2.72 5.38
CA ASN A 365 8.41 -3.26 5.14
C ASN A 365 8.77 -4.46 6.03
N VAL A 366 8.06 -4.64 7.14
CA VAL A 366 8.24 -5.73 8.11
C VAL A 366 7.16 -6.80 7.90
N ILE A 367 5.89 -6.41 7.81
CA ILE A 367 4.75 -7.35 7.77
C ILE A 367 4.81 -8.25 6.53
N TRP A 368 5.06 -7.67 5.35
CA TRP A 368 4.92 -8.38 4.08
C TRP A 368 6.18 -9.09 3.61
N ARG A 369 7.20 -9.16 4.47
CA ARG A 369 8.47 -9.83 4.18
C ARG A 369 8.33 -11.35 4.26
N ARG A 370 9.02 -12.06 3.38
CA ARG A 370 9.05 -13.53 3.38
C ARG A 370 9.60 -14.11 4.69
N GLU A 371 10.48 -13.36 5.36
CA GLU A 371 11.05 -13.72 6.66
C GLU A 371 10.01 -13.66 7.79
N ASN A 372 8.86 -13.00 7.60
CA ASN A 372 7.75 -13.04 8.53
C ASN A 372 6.95 -14.35 8.35
N PRO A 373 6.90 -15.24 9.37
CA PRO A 373 6.22 -16.53 9.26
C PRO A 373 4.73 -16.42 8.90
N GLU A 374 4.06 -15.33 9.28
CA GLU A 374 2.63 -15.14 8.96
C GLU A 374 2.37 -15.05 7.45
N THR A 375 3.35 -14.64 6.64
CA THR A 375 3.17 -14.52 5.18
C THR A 375 2.95 -15.87 4.49
N ARG A 376 3.20 -17.00 5.17
CA ARG A 376 2.85 -18.33 4.66
C ARG A 376 1.34 -18.46 4.35
N TYR A 377 0.50 -17.78 5.13
CA TYR A 377 -0.96 -17.77 4.94
C TYR A 377 -1.38 -17.15 3.62
N LEU A 378 -0.55 -16.29 3.02
CA LEU A 378 -0.81 -15.72 1.70
C LEU A 378 -0.65 -16.73 0.57
N LEU A 379 0.03 -17.86 0.78
CA LEU A 379 0.28 -18.84 -0.28
C LEU A 379 -0.73 -20.01 -0.27
N ARG A 380 -1.47 -20.19 0.83
CA ARG A 380 -2.49 -21.25 0.98
C ARG A 380 -3.66 -21.05 0.01
N GLN A 381 -4.00 -22.07 -0.76
CA GLN A 381 -5.15 -22.04 -1.68
C GLN A 381 -6.46 -22.36 -0.94
N ASP A 382 -7.59 -21.87 -1.46
CA ASP A 382 -8.91 -22.27 -0.98
C ASP A 382 -9.14 -23.75 -1.31
N GLY A 383 -9.09 -24.63 -0.29
CA GLY A 383 -9.39 -26.06 -0.43
C GLY A 383 -8.26 -27.05 -0.08
N GLU A 384 -7.16 -26.60 0.53
CA GLU A 384 -6.15 -27.49 1.14
C GLU A 384 -6.62 -28.11 2.49
N ASP A 385 -7.89 -27.94 2.86
CA ASP A 385 -8.51 -28.49 4.07
C ASP A 385 -9.36 -29.75 3.77
N GLY A 386 -9.00 -30.50 2.72
CA GLY A 386 -9.68 -31.74 2.30
C GLY A 386 -8.92 -32.98 2.74
#